data_AF-A0A1F8T874-F1
#
_entry.id   AF-A0A1F8T874-F1
#
_cell.length_a   1.000
_cell.length_b   1.000
_cell.length_c   1.000
_cell.angle_alpha   90.00
_cell.angle_beta   90.00
_cell.angle_gamma   90.00
#
_symmetry.space_group_name_H-M   'P 1'
#
loop_
_entity.id
_entity.type
_entity.pdbx_description
1 polymer ?
#
loop_
_entity_poly.entity_id
_entity_poly.type
_entity_poly.pdbx_seq_one_letter_code
_entity_poly.pdbx_strand_id
1 'polypeptide(L)'
;MRTATAPRLRTRTADPYRDTDVIDAYAPRANQTVVGLVSLLAVATGWWPLLWLVAAQLAIGLTFGRRYCLPCLFYFEVVQPRIGEGPIEDSRPPRFANVVGVVFLGAATLAYGLGASGVGAALGLVVSALALLAASTGLCVGCEMYKLGARLRGIASRPFERVDLAEIGAAAVAGDLVVEFTHPLCTDCRELERSLRAAGRRVVTVDVSRRPDLARRYGIAYVPTAVAVDGAGRVIARIAG
;
A
#
# COMPACT_ATOMS: atom_id res chain seq x y z
N MET A 1 -31.52 -33.21 5.69
CA MET A 1 -31.42 -31.76 5.46
C MET A 1 -30.01 -31.30 5.83
N ARG A 2 -29.15 -31.01 4.84
CA ARG A 2 -27.83 -30.42 5.08
C ARG A 2 -28.04 -28.93 5.34
N THR A 3 -27.74 -28.48 6.55
CA THR A 3 -27.64 -27.05 6.89
C THR A 3 -26.48 -26.45 6.11
N ALA A 4 -26.79 -25.70 5.05
CA ALA A 4 -25.82 -24.86 4.38
C ALA A 4 -25.37 -23.79 5.39
N THR A 5 -24.13 -23.94 5.89
CA THR A 5 -23.49 -22.90 6.67
C THR A 5 -23.23 -21.74 5.72
N ALA A 6 -23.95 -20.62 5.88
CA ALA A 6 -23.63 -19.40 5.15
C ALA A 6 -22.14 -19.10 5.35
N PRO A 7 -21.36 -18.87 4.27
CA PRO A 7 -19.95 -18.55 4.43
C PRO A 7 -19.88 -17.29 5.28
N ARG A 8 -19.18 -17.35 6.43
CA ARG A 8 -18.86 -16.15 7.20
C ARG A 8 -18.17 -15.21 6.23
N LEU A 9 -18.85 -14.13 5.83
CA LEU A 9 -18.23 -13.02 5.12
C LEU A 9 -17.04 -12.61 5.98
N ARG A 10 -15.82 -12.97 5.55
CA ARG A 10 -14.60 -12.52 6.21
C ARG A 10 -14.70 -11.00 6.22
N THR A 11 -14.87 -10.44 7.41
CA THR A 11 -15.12 -9.02 7.60
C THR A 11 -13.90 -8.27 7.09
N ARG A 12 -14.04 -7.56 5.97
CA ARG A 12 -12.99 -6.66 5.46
C ARG A 12 -12.71 -5.63 6.55
N THR A 13 -11.44 -5.37 6.85
CA THR A 13 -11.08 -4.31 7.80
C THR A 13 -11.05 -2.95 7.16
N ALA A 14 -10.75 -2.86 5.85
CA ALA A 14 -10.87 -1.64 5.05
C ALA A 14 -11.94 -1.82 3.96
N ASP A 15 -12.86 -0.87 3.84
CA ASP A 15 -13.83 -0.84 2.75
C ASP A 15 -13.11 -0.44 1.45
N PRO A 16 -13.16 -1.27 0.39
CA PRO A 16 -12.39 -1.02 -0.81
C PRO A 16 -12.82 0.26 -1.54
N TYR A 17 -14.00 0.80 -1.31
CA TYR A 17 -14.48 1.97 -2.05
C TYR A 17 -14.62 3.22 -1.21
N ARG A 18 -14.56 3.10 0.11
CA ARG A 18 -14.60 4.24 1.04
C ARG A 18 -13.21 4.56 1.59
N ASP A 19 -12.43 3.55 1.96
CA ASP A 19 -11.09 3.73 2.55
C ASP A 19 -10.03 3.82 1.45
N THR A 20 -10.09 4.89 0.65
CA THR A 20 -9.33 4.96 -0.61
C THR A 20 -7.82 5.20 -0.44
N ASP A 21 -7.40 5.72 0.71
CA ASP A 21 -5.99 5.96 1.06
C ASP A 21 -5.22 4.68 1.41
N VAL A 22 -5.94 3.58 1.66
CA VAL A 22 -5.34 2.27 1.92
C VAL A 22 -5.86 1.22 0.95
N ILE A 23 -5.12 0.12 0.82
CA ILE A 23 -5.47 -0.97 -0.07
C ILE A 23 -4.95 -2.29 0.46
N ASP A 24 -5.68 -3.37 0.18
CA ASP A 24 -5.19 -4.74 0.37
C ASP A 24 -4.01 -5.00 -0.59
N ALA A 25 -2.86 -5.39 -0.05
CA ALA A 25 -1.61 -5.61 -0.80
C ALA A 25 -1.73 -6.66 -1.92
N TYR A 26 -2.73 -7.54 -1.88
CA TYR A 26 -2.98 -8.49 -2.96
C TYR A 26 -3.73 -7.87 -4.15
N ALA A 27 -4.47 -6.77 -3.97
CA ALA A 27 -5.22 -6.13 -5.05
C ALA A 27 -4.30 -5.50 -6.12
N PRO A 28 -3.25 -4.73 -5.77
CA PRO A 28 -2.24 -4.29 -6.73
C PRO A 28 -1.60 -5.46 -7.47
N ARG A 29 -1.28 -6.56 -6.77
CA ARG A 29 -0.66 -7.74 -7.39
C ARG A 29 -1.57 -8.39 -8.43
N ALA A 30 -2.86 -8.53 -8.12
CA ALA A 30 -3.85 -9.03 -9.07
C ALA A 30 -3.94 -8.14 -10.32
N ASN A 31 -3.91 -6.82 -10.14
CA ASN A 31 -3.86 -5.88 -11.27
C ASN A 31 -2.57 -6.04 -12.09
N GLN A 32 -1.41 -6.19 -11.44
CA GLN A 32 -0.13 -6.41 -12.11
C GLN A 32 -0.09 -7.74 -12.88
N THR A 33 -0.73 -8.80 -12.38
CA THR A 33 -0.88 -10.05 -13.13
C THR A 33 -1.59 -9.81 -14.47
N VAL A 34 -2.71 -9.08 -14.46
CA VAL A 34 -3.46 -8.79 -15.69
C VAL A 34 -2.66 -7.89 -16.62
N VAL A 35 -2.09 -6.78 -16.11
CA VAL A 35 -1.25 -5.87 -16.90
C VAL A 35 -0.08 -6.61 -17.54
N GLY A 36 0.61 -7.44 -16.77
CA GLY A 36 1.78 -8.19 -17.21
C GLY A 36 1.46 -9.23 -18.28
N LEU A 37 0.44 -10.04 -18.06
CA LEU A 37 0.02 -11.10 -18.99
C LEU A 37 -0.57 -10.54 -20.29
N VAL A 38 -1.43 -9.53 -20.21
CA VAL A 38 -2.03 -8.92 -21.41
C VAL A 38 -0.97 -8.18 -22.23
N SER A 39 -0.02 -7.49 -21.59
CA SER A 39 1.10 -6.84 -22.29
C SER A 39 2.03 -7.86 -22.94
N LEU A 40 2.30 -8.99 -22.27
CA LEU A 40 3.08 -10.08 -22.85
C LEU A 40 2.39 -10.66 -24.08
N LEU A 41 1.08 -10.93 -23.97
CA LEU A 41 0.25 -11.45 -25.05
C LEU A 41 0.25 -10.50 -26.25
N ALA A 42 0.12 -9.19 -26.01
CA ALA A 42 0.15 -8.16 -27.04
C ALA A 42 1.44 -8.21 -27.87
N VAL A 43 2.60 -8.30 -27.20
CA VAL A 43 3.89 -8.37 -27.89
C VAL A 43 4.10 -9.72 -28.57
N ALA A 44 3.78 -10.82 -27.89
CA ALA A 44 3.99 -12.17 -28.41
C ALA A 44 3.14 -12.49 -29.65
N THR A 45 1.92 -11.96 -29.72
CA THR A 45 1.01 -12.14 -30.86
C THR A 45 1.12 -11.04 -31.91
N GLY A 46 1.83 -9.95 -31.61
CA GLY A 46 1.88 -8.74 -32.43
C GLY A 46 0.60 -7.90 -32.38
N TRP A 47 -0.42 -8.30 -31.62
CA TRP A 47 -1.67 -7.57 -31.49
C TRP A 47 -1.54 -6.40 -30.48
N TRP A 48 -0.76 -5.40 -30.87
CA TRP A 48 -0.43 -4.22 -30.06
C TRP A 48 -1.62 -3.39 -29.57
N PRO A 49 -2.83 -3.37 -30.18
CA PRO A 49 -3.98 -2.66 -29.61
C PRO A 49 -4.34 -3.09 -28.18
N LEU A 50 -3.93 -4.29 -27.76
CA LEU A 50 -4.02 -4.72 -26.36
C LEU A 50 -3.25 -3.81 -25.40
N LEU A 51 -2.09 -3.26 -25.80
CA LEU A 51 -1.32 -2.32 -24.97
C LEU A 51 -2.11 -1.03 -24.72
N TRP A 52 -2.82 -0.54 -25.74
CA TRP A 52 -3.71 0.61 -25.60
C TRP A 52 -4.86 0.31 -24.64
N LEU A 53 -5.48 -0.87 -24.75
CA LEU A 53 -6.56 -1.29 -23.85
C LEU A 53 -6.09 -1.34 -22.40
N VAL A 54 -4.91 -1.90 -22.13
CA VAL A 54 -4.34 -1.93 -20.78
C VAL A 54 -4.02 -0.51 -20.28
N ALA A 55 -3.42 0.34 -21.12
CA ALA A 55 -3.16 1.74 -20.79
C ALA A 55 -4.45 2.50 -20.44
N ALA A 56 -5.49 2.34 -21.26
CA ALA A 56 -6.81 2.94 -21.05
C ALA A 56 -7.45 2.43 -19.75
N GLN A 57 -7.39 1.13 -19.50
CA GLN A 57 -7.94 0.51 -18.29
C GLN A 57 -7.28 1.04 -17.01
N LEU A 58 -5.95 1.25 -17.04
CA LEU A 58 -5.21 1.86 -15.94
C LEU A 58 -5.57 3.35 -15.79
N ALA A 59 -5.64 4.09 -16.88
CA ALA A 59 -6.01 5.51 -16.88
C ALA A 59 -7.42 5.72 -16.29
N ILE A 60 -8.40 4.92 -16.74
CA ILE A 60 -9.78 4.92 -16.23
C ILE A 60 -9.82 4.62 -14.73
N GLY A 61 -9.08 3.61 -14.26
CA GLY A 61 -9.00 3.29 -12.83
C GLY A 61 -8.35 4.39 -12.00
N LEU A 62 -7.36 5.11 -12.56
CA LEU A 62 -6.69 6.23 -11.91
C LEU A 62 -7.58 7.48 -11.83
N THR A 63 -8.41 7.74 -12.84
CA THR A 63 -9.26 8.93 -12.93
C THR A 63 -10.59 8.77 -12.21
N PHE A 64 -11.28 7.63 -12.42
CA PHE A 64 -12.61 7.38 -11.86
C PHE A 64 -12.58 6.53 -10.59
N GLY A 65 -11.40 6.06 -10.20
CA GLY A 65 -11.18 5.26 -8.99
C GLY A 65 -11.33 3.77 -9.20
N ARG A 66 -11.05 3.00 -8.14
CA ARG A 66 -10.89 1.54 -8.23
C ARG A 66 -12.15 0.76 -8.62
N ARG A 67 -13.34 1.39 -8.52
CA ARG A 67 -14.60 0.84 -9.04
C ARG A 67 -14.62 0.70 -10.56
N TYR A 68 -13.74 1.39 -11.26
CA TYR A 68 -13.64 1.30 -12.72
C TYR A 68 -12.38 0.55 -13.18
N CYS A 69 -11.60 0.04 -12.23
CA CYS A 69 -10.50 -0.88 -12.50
C CYS A 69 -11.04 -2.32 -12.54
N LEU A 70 -11.22 -2.90 -13.73
CA LEU A 70 -11.82 -4.24 -13.89
C LEU A 70 -11.05 -5.33 -13.14
N PRO A 71 -9.69 -5.40 -13.20
CA PRO A 71 -8.95 -6.36 -12.38
C PRO A 71 -9.13 -6.14 -10.87
N CYS A 72 -9.20 -4.87 -10.44
CA CYS A 72 -9.41 -4.53 -9.04
C CYS A 72 -10.81 -4.93 -8.56
N LEU A 73 -11.85 -4.63 -9.34
CA LEU A 73 -13.22 -5.06 -9.07
C LEU A 73 -13.32 -6.58 -8.95
N PHE A 74 -12.73 -7.30 -9.91
CA PHE A 74 -12.70 -8.76 -9.86
C PHE A 74 -11.99 -9.25 -8.60
N TYR A 75 -10.85 -8.65 -8.26
CA TYR A 75 -10.16 -8.97 -7.02
C TYR A 75 -11.06 -8.75 -5.80
N PHE A 76 -11.63 -7.56 -5.61
CA PHE A 76 -12.39 -7.24 -4.40
C PHE A 76 -13.71 -8.02 -4.31
N GLU A 77 -14.46 -8.17 -5.40
CA GLU A 77 -15.78 -8.78 -5.35
C GLU A 77 -15.76 -10.31 -5.52
N VAL A 78 -14.71 -10.85 -6.13
CA VAL A 78 -14.64 -12.28 -6.46
C VAL A 78 -13.49 -12.94 -5.68
N VAL A 79 -12.27 -12.43 -5.77
CA VAL A 79 -11.11 -13.14 -5.20
C VAL A 79 -11.02 -12.98 -3.69
N GLN A 80 -10.98 -11.74 -3.19
CA GLN A 80 -10.79 -11.40 -1.78
C GLN A 80 -11.80 -12.09 -0.83
N PRO A 81 -13.11 -12.18 -1.15
CA PRO A 81 -14.08 -12.83 -0.25
C PRO A 81 -13.81 -14.34 -0.09
N ARG A 82 -13.09 -14.96 -1.03
CA ARG A 82 -12.74 -16.40 -1.00
C ARG A 82 -11.41 -16.66 -0.29
N ILE A 83 -10.39 -15.83 -0.53
CA ILE A 83 -9.04 -16.05 0.00
C ILE A 83 -8.76 -15.28 1.31
N GLY A 84 -9.56 -14.26 1.62
CA GLY A 84 -9.35 -13.33 2.73
C GLY A 84 -8.63 -12.05 2.33
N GLU A 85 -8.67 -11.09 3.24
CA GLU A 85 -7.95 -9.83 3.14
C GLU A 85 -6.46 -10.04 3.44
N GLY A 86 -5.60 -9.48 2.60
CA GLY A 86 -4.16 -9.40 2.83
C GLY A 86 -3.78 -8.26 3.78
N PRO A 87 -2.47 -8.04 3.99
CA PRO A 87 -2.00 -6.86 4.71
C PRO A 87 -2.48 -5.57 4.04
N ILE A 88 -2.89 -4.61 4.85
CA ILE A 88 -3.32 -3.30 4.39
C ILE A 88 -2.11 -2.37 4.29
N GLU A 89 -1.93 -1.79 3.10
CA GLU A 89 -0.84 -0.86 2.77
C GLU A 89 -1.38 0.48 2.25
N ASP A 90 -0.50 1.49 2.18
CA ASP A 90 -0.81 2.79 1.57
C ASP A 90 -1.11 2.62 0.07
N SER A 91 -2.18 3.25 -0.41
CA SER A 91 -2.59 3.15 -1.82
C SER A 91 -1.78 4.03 -2.77
N ARG A 92 -1.05 5.03 -2.27
CA ARG A 92 -0.30 6.01 -3.09
C ARG A 92 0.83 5.38 -3.89
N PRO A 93 1.72 4.51 -3.35
CA PRO A 93 2.78 3.89 -4.14
C PRO A 93 2.24 3.02 -5.30
N PRO A 94 1.25 2.13 -5.10
CA PRO A 94 0.64 1.39 -6.22
C PRO A 94 -0.04 2.29 -7.25
N ARG A 95 -0.68 3.39 -6.83
CA ARG A 95 -1.26 4.38 -7.77
C ARG A 95 -0.19 5.05 -8.60
N PHE A 96 0.94 5.45 -8.00
CA PHE A 96 2.09 5.97 -8.75
C PHE A 96 2.62 4.96 -9.77
N ALA A 97 2.76 3.69 -9.37
CA ALA A 97 3.17 2.62 -10.28
C ALA A 97 2.23 2.49 -11.49
N ASN A 98 0.91 2.58 -11.27
CA ASN A 98 -0.07 2.56 -12.36
C ASN A 98 0.06 3.78 -13.29
N VAL A 99 0.39 4.97 -12.77
CA VAL A 99 0.67 6.17 -13.61
C VAL A 99 1.86 5.92 -14.52
N VAL A 100 2.96 5.37 -13.98
CA VAL A 100 4.14 4.98 -14.78
C VAL A 100 3.75 3.95 -15.84
N GLY A 101 2.91 2.98 -15.48
CA GLY A 101 2.35 1.99 -16.43
C GLY A 101 1.58 2.64 -17.58
N VAL A 102 0.71 3.62 -17.30
CA VAL A 102 -0.02 4.38 -18.33
C VAL A 102 0.95 5.10 -19.27
N VAL A 103 1.98 5.76 -18.73
CA VAL A 103 2.98 6.49 -19.53
C VAL A 103 3.71 5.54 -20.47
N PHE A 104 4.21 4.41 -19.96
CA PHE A 104 4.99 3.47 -20.76
C PHE A 104 4.14 2.73 -21.79
N LEU A 105 2.94 2.26 -21.43
CA LEU A 105 2.04 1.58 -22.36
C LEU A 105 1.45 2.54 -23.40
N GLY A 106 1.19 3.80 -23.01
CA GLY A 106 0.79 4.85 -23.94
C GLY A 106 1.90 5.17 -24.93
N ALA A 107 3.14 5.32 -24.47
CA ALA A 107 4.30 5.49 -25.34
C ALA A 107 4.52 4.27 -26.26
N ALA A 108 4.34 3.05 -25.74
CA ALA A 108 4.42 1.83 -26.55
C ALA A 108 3.36 1.81 -27.66
N THR A 109 2.13 2.19 -27.32
CA THR A 109 1.01 2.29 -28.27
C THR A 109 1.30 3.32 -29.36
N LEU A 110 1.78 4.50 -28.99
CA LEU A 110 2.17 5.55 -29.95
C LEU A 110 3.30 5.07 -30.86
N ALA A 111 4.32 4.41 -30.32
CA ALA A 111 5.42 3.86 -31.10
C ALA A 111 4.93 2.83 -32.14
N TYR A 112 4.03 1.92 -31.76
CA TYR A 112 3.40 1.00 -32.71
C TYR A 112 2.56 1.74 -33.77
N GLY A 113 1.75 2.72 -33.36
CA GLY A 113 0.93 3.52 -34.29
C GLY A 113 1.75 4.35 -35.29
N LEU A 114 2.97 4.75 -34.92
CA LEU A 114 3.91 5.48 -35.77
C LEU A 114 4.84 4.55 -36.58
N GLY A 115 4.64 3.22 -36.52
CA GLY A 115 5.45 2.24 -37.26
C GLY A 115 6.79 1.88 -36.59
N ALA A 116 7.12 2.45 -35.43
CA ALA A 116 8.30 2.11 -34.64
C ALA A 116 8.06 0.85 -33.77
N SER A 117 7.73 -0.27 -34.43
CA SER A 117 7.30 -1.52 -33.78
C SER A 117 8.33 -2.08 -32.80
N GLY A 118 9.63 -1.95 -33.07
CA GLY A 118 10.69 -2.38 -32.16
C GLY A 118 10.69 -1.62 -30.83
N VAL A 119 10.46 -0.30 -30.85
CA VAL A 119 10.34 0.53 -29.64
C VAL A 119 9.08 0.19 -28.87
N GLY A 120 7.96 0.01 -29.59
CA GLY A 120 6.69 -0.42 -28.99
C GLY A 120 6.82 -1.76 -28.27
N ALA A 121 7.45 -2.75 -28.91
CA ALA A 121 7.69 -4.07 -28.33
C ALA A 121 8.58 -3.99 -27.09
N ALA A 122 9.68 -3.24 -27.16
CA ALA A 122 10.61 -3.08 -26.04
C ALA A 122 9.90 -2.47 -24.81
N LEU A 123 9.14 -1.39 -24.99
CA LEU A 123 8.38 -0.76 -23.91
C LEU A 123 7.32 -1.70 -23.32
N GLY A 124 6.57 -2.42 -24.17
CA GLY A 124 5.58 -3.41 -23.75
C GLY A 124 6.19 -4.56 -22.94
N LEU A 125 7.36 -5.06 -23.36
CA LEU A 125 8.10 -6.11 -22.64
C LEU A 125 8.65 -5.61 -21.31
N VAL A 126 9.14 -4.38 -21.23
CA VAL A 126 9.58 -3.78 -19.96
C VAL A 126 8.42 -3.71 -18.97
N VAL A 127 7.26 -3.20 -19.39
CA VAL A 127 6.06 -3.16 -18.55
C VAL A 127 5.64 -4.57 -18.13
N SER A 128 5.61 -5.51 -19.07
CA SER A 128 5.26 -6.90 -18.80
C SER A 128 6.18 -7.54 -17.75
N ALA A 129 7.49 -7.41 -17.93
CA ALA A 129 8.49 -7.97 -17.03
C ALA A 129 8.36 -7.40 -15.61
N LEU A 130 8.23 -6.07 -15.48
CA LEU A 130 8.09 -5.42 -14.17
C LEU A 130 6.77 -5.75 -13.49
N ALA A 131 5.68 -5.84 -14.25
CA ALA A 131 4.36 -6.21 -13.73
C ALA A 131 4.34 -7.67 -13.25
N LEU A 132 4.91 -8.60 -14.02
CA LEU A 132 4.99 -10.01 -13.64
C LEU A 132 5.97 -10.24 -12.48
N LEU A 133 7.05 -9.46 -12.38
CA LEU A 133 7.93 -9.44 -11.22
C LEU A 133 7.17 -9.02 -9.96
N ALA A 134 6.41 -7.92 -10.03
CA ALA A 134 5.60 -7.44 -8.92
C ALA A 134 4.50 -8.44 -8.52
N ALA A 135 3.86 -9.09 -9.51
CA ALA A 135 2.83 -10.09 -9.28
C ALA A 135 3.36 -11.35 -8.59
N SER A 136 4.55 -11.81 -8.96
CA SER A 136 5.14 -13.07 -8.46
C SER A 136 5.93 -12.90 -7.15
N THR A 137 6.64 -11.78 -6.97
CA THR A 137 7.53 -11.57 -5.82
C THR A 137 6.97 -10.57 -4.80
N GLY A 138 6.01 -9.74 -5.19
CA GLY A 138 5.60 -8.57 -4.42
C GLY A 138 6.53 -7.36 -4.56
N LEU A 139 7.67 -7.49 -5.27
CA LEU A 139 8.58 -6.37 -5.52
C LEU A 139 8.04 -5.48 -6.66
N CYS A 140 7.39 -4.39 -6.30
CA CYS A 140 6.97 -3.36 -7.25
C CYS A 140 7.99 -2.23 -7.32
N VAL A 141 8.78 -2.18 -8.40
CA VAL A 141 9.79 -1.13 -8.64
C VAL A 141 9.18 0.28 -8.59
N GLY A 142 7.95 0.45 -9.10
CA GLY A 142 7.22 1.72 -9.01
C GLY A 142 6.95 2.16 -7.56
N CYS A 143 6.56 1.22 -6.70
CA CYS A 143 6.34 1.52 -5.28
C CYS A 143 7.63 1.93 -4.58
N GLU A 144 8.74 1.25 -4.86
CA GLU A 144 10.05 1.59 -4.27
C GLU A 144 10.58 2.95 -4.76
N MET A 145 10.41 3.26 -6.06
CA MET A 145 10.70 4.59 -6.59
C MET A 145 9.88 5.68 -5.90
N TYR A 146 8.59 5.43 -5.64
CA TYR A 146 7.74 6.37 -4.91
C TYR A 146 8.25 6.60 -3.49
N LYS A 147 8.53 5.53 -2.74
CA LYS A 147 9.05 5.60 -1.36
C LYS A 147 10.40 6.33 -1.31
N LEU A 148 11.31 6.01 -2.22
CA LEU A 148 12.60 6.70 -2.33
C LEU A 148 12.40 8.19 -2.64
N GLY A 149 11.55 8.51 -3.60
CA GLY A 149 11.23 9.90 -3.93
C GLY A 149 10.55 10.65 -2.78
N ALA A 150 9.73 9.99 -1.96
CA ALA A 150 9.14 10.58 -0.76
C ALA A 150 10.22 10.91 0.28
N ARG A 151 11.15 9.98 0.53
CA ARG A 151 12.30 10.20 1.43
C ARG A 151 13.18 11.34 0.96
N LEU A 152 13.49 11.41 -0.33
CA LEU A 152 14.31 12.49 -0.92
C LEU A 152 13.63 13.86 -0.83
N ARG A 153 12.29 13.92 -0.81
CA ARG A 153 11.52 15.16 -0.57
C ARG A 153 11.41 15.53 0.91
N GLY A 154 12.07 14.81 1.81
CA GLY A 154 12.04 15.07 3.24
C GLY A 154 10.77 14.58 3.94
N ILE A 155 9.99 13.68 3.32
CA ILE A 155 8.87 13.00 3.98
C ILE A 155 9.46 11.90 4.87
N ALA A 156 9.87 12.30 6.07
CA ALA A 156 10.42 11.43 7.09
C ALA A 156 9.89 11.84 8.46
N SER A 157 9.69 10.86 9.36
CA SER A 157 9.31 11.17 10.74
C SER A 157 10.45 11.93 11.40
N ARG A 158 10.19 13.14 11.90
CA ARG A 158 11.21 13.95 12.57
C ARG A 158 11.62 13.28 13.89
N PRO A 159 12.90 13.33 14.28
CA PRO A 159 13.29 12.90 15.60
C PRO A 159 12.65 13.83 16.64
N PHE A 160 12.15 13.25 17.73
CA PHE A 160 11.69 13.97 18.90
C PHE A 160 12.30 13.29 20.12
N GLU A 161 12.78 14.09 21.06
CA GLU A 161 13.52 13.58 22.23
C GLU A 161 12.60 13.31 23.43
N ARG A 162 11.36 13.80 23.37
CA ARG A 162 10.43 13.72 24.50
C ARG A 162 8.99 13.60 24.04
N VAL A 163 8.21 12.87 24.82
CA VAL A 163 6.76 12.72 24.69
C VAL A 163 6.11 13.23 25.97
N ASP A 164 5.11 14.10 25.83
CA ASP A 164 4.26 14.52 26.93
C ASP A 164 3.28 13.38 27.26
N LEU A 165 3.59 12.64 28.33
CA LEU A 165 2.79 11.49 28.77
C LEU A 165 1.37 11.90 29.20
N ALA A 166 1.21 13.07 29.82
CA ALA A 166 -0.10 13.54 30.26
C ALA A 166 -1.00 13.85 29.07
N GLU A 167 -0.45 14.47 28.03
CA GLU A 167 -1.19 14.83 26.82
C GLU A 167 -1.69 13.61 26.01
N ILE A 168 -0.91 12.53 26.02
CA ILE A 168 -1.30 11.26 25.37
C ILE A 168 -2.14 10.35 26.29
N GLY A 169 -2.47 10.81 27.50
CA GLY A 169 -3.25 10.05 28.48
C GLY A 169 -2.51 8.86 29.11
N ALA A 170 -1.16 8.87 29.05
CA ALA A 170 -0.33 7.89 29.73
C ALA A 170 -0.02 8.35 31.16
N ALA A 171 -0.28 7.48 32.14
CA ALA A 171 0.25 7.70 33.49
C ALA A 171 1.78 7.48 33.48
N ALA A 172 2.53 8.30 34.23
CA ALA A 172 3.93 8.04 34.48
C ALA A 172 4.06 6.72 35.25
N VAL A 173 4.64 5.70 34.63
CA VAL A 173 4.80 4.38 35.26
C VAL A 173 6.27 3.98 35.19
N ALA A 174 6.79 3.44 36.29
CA ALA A 174 8.10 2.81 36.29
C ALA A 174 8.07 1.57 35.38
N GLY A 175 8.94 1.53 34.37
CA GLY A 175 9.08 0.37 33.48
C GLY A 175 9.27 0.72 32.01
N ASP A 176 9.10 -0.30 31.19
CA ASP A 176 9.43 -0.32 29.76
C ASP A 176 8.23 0.12 28.91
N LEU A 177 7.96 1.43 28.95
CA LEU A 177 6.83 2.07 28.26
C LEU A 177 7.19 2.37 26.80
N VAL A 178 6.36 1.90 25.88
CA VAL A 178 6.45 2.22 24.45
C VAL A 178 5.24 3.06 24.05
N VAL A 179 5.50 4.21 23.43
CA VAL A 179 4.48 5.03 22.78
C VAL A 179 4.50 4.71 21.29
N GLU A 180 3.38 4.20 20.78
CA GLU A 180 3.20 3.84 19.38
C GLU A 180 2.19 4.78 18.72
N PHE A 181 2.63 5.56 17.75
CA PHE A 181 1.75 6.25 16.82
C PHE A 181 1.23 5.26 15.78
N THR A 182 -0.09 5.07 15.77
CA THR A 182 -0.77 3.99 15.05
C THR A 182 -1.92 4.53 14.21
N HIS A 183 -2.50 3.66 13.37
CA HIS A 183 -3.73 3.91 12.62
C HIS A 183 -4.61 2.66 12.63
N PRO A 184 -5.94 2.77 12.76
CA PRO A 184 -6.81 1.62 12.88
C PRO A 184 -6.69 0.64 11.72
N LEU A 185 -6.48 1.11 10.49
CA LEU A 185 -6.34 0.27 9.29
C LEU A 185 -4.92 -0.25 9.02
N CYS A 186 -3.93 0.10 9.85
CA CYS A 186 -2.53 -0.27 9.61
C CYS A 186 -2.24 -1.69 10.13
N THR A 187 -2.00 -2.64 9.23
CA THR A 187 -1.67 -4.02 9.60
C THR A 187 -0.37 -4.11 10.39
N ASP A 188 0.68 -3.42 9.92
CA ASP A 188 2.00 -3.42 10.57
C ASP A 188 1.96 -2.85 11.99
N CYS A 189 1.11 -1.83 12.23
CA CYS A 189 0.93 -1.25 13.55
C CYS A 189 0.30 -2.28 14.51
N ARG A 190 -0.74 -3.00 14.06
CA ARG A 190 -1.37 -4.06 14.88
C ARG A 190 -0.42 -5.23 15.13
N GLU A 191 0.50 -5.53 14.21
CA GLU A 191 1.52 -6.56 14.40
C GLU A 191 2.60 -6.11 15.38
N LEU A 192 3.11 -4.89 15.23
CA LEU A 192 4.06 -4.29 16.15
C LEU A 192 3.49 -4.23 17.57
N GLU A 193 2.28 -3.71 17.74
CA GLU A 193 1.61 -3.64 19.04
C GLU A 193 1.53 -5.04 19.70
N ARG A 194 1.09 -6.07 18.96
CA ARG A 194 1.01 -7.45 19.45
C ARG A 194 2.38 -7.98 19.85
N SER A 195 3.41 -7.75 19.04
CA SER A 195 4.78 -8.21 19.32
C SER A 195 5.36 -7.57 20.57
N LEU A 196 5.14 -6.26 20.76
CA LEU A 196 5.62 -5.51 21.92
C LEU A 196 4.91 -5.96 23.19
N ARG A 197 3.57 -6.11 23.14
CA ARG A 197 2.79 -6.62 24.28
C ARG A 197 3.19 -8.07 24.63
N ALA A 198 3.44 -8.92 23.64
CA ALA A 198 3.92 -10.29 23.86
C ALA A 198 5.31 -10.33 24.51
N ALA A 199 6.16 -9.35 24.21
CA ALA A 199 7.45 -9.16 24.88
C ALA A 199 7.35 -8.54 26.29
N GLY A 200 6.13 -8.37 26.83
CA GLY A 200 5.89 -7.82 28.17
C GLY A 200 6.02 -6.29 28.25
N ARG A 201 6.16 -5.60 27.11
CA ARG A 201 6.26 -4.13 27.08
C ARG A 201 4.88 -3.51 27.30
N ARG A 202 4.84 -2.37 27.98
CA ARG A 202 3.61 -1.59 28.13
C ARG A 202 3.48 -0.67 26.93
N VAL A 203 2.46 -0.89 26.09
CA VAL A 203 2.25 -0.08 24.88
C VAL A 203 1.08 0.89 25.09
N VAL A 204 1.34 2.18 24.88
CA VAL A 204 0.33 3.24 24.76
C VAL A 204 0.25 3.64 23.30
N THR A 205 -0.95 3.55 22.72
CA THR A 205 -1.18 3.87 21.32
C THR A 205 -1.75 5.26 21.14
N VAL A 206 -1.24 6.00 20.17
CA VAL A 206 -1.76 7.29 19.73
C VAL A 206 -2.31 7.10 18.32
N ASP A 207 -3.63 7.05 18.20
CA ASP A 207 -4.32 6.94 16.90
C ASP A 207 -4.26 8.27 16.15
N VAL A 208 -3.42 8.33 15.12
CA VAL A 208 -3.17 9.56 14.36
C VAL A 208 -4.39 10.03 13.55
N SER A 209 -5.36 9.16 13.30
CA SER A 209 -6.63 9.54 12.64
C SER A 209 -7.53 10.35 13.58
N ARG A 210 -7.48 10.06 14.88
CA ARG A 210 -8.25 10.76 15.92
C ARG A 210 -7.48 11.93 16.54
N ARG A 211 -6.15 11.89 16.53
CA ARG A 211 -5.27 12.94 17.08
C ARG A 211 -4.23 13.43 16.05
N PRO A 212 -4.68 14.03 14.92
CA PRO A 212 -3.77 14.51 13.89
C PRO A 212 -2.91 15.70 14.34
N ASP A 213 -3.35 16.42 15.38
CA ASP A 213 -2.59 17.45 16.09
C ASP A 213 -1.30 16.88 16.71
N LEU A 214 -1.39 15.73 17.37
CA LEU A 214 -0.24 15.06 17.96
C LEU A 214 0.71 14.52 16.89
N ALA A 215 0.18 13.94 15.82
CA ALA A 215 0.98 13.49 14.69
C ALA A 215 1.81 14.65 14.09
N ARG A 216 1.22 15.83 13.91
CA ARG A 216 1.94 17.03 13.44
C ARG A 216 2.98 17.51 14.44
N ARG A 217 2.63 17.56 15.74
CA ARG A 217 3.52 18.04 16.80
C ARG A 217 4.78 17.18 16.94
N TYR A 218 4.59 15.86 16.96
CA TYR A 218 5.70 14.90 17.04
C TYR A 218 6.33 14.60 15.67
N GLY A 219 5.91 15.30 14.61
CA GLY A 219 6.48 15.18 13.27
C GLY A 219 6.36 13.77 12.68
N ILE A 220 5.27 13.07 12.96
CA ILE A 220 5.00 11.71 12.48
C ILE A 220 4.59 11.76 11.01
N ALA A 221 5.45 11.24 10.14
CA ALA A 221 5.19 11.22 8.69
C ALA A 221 4.50 9.92 8.24
N TYR A 222 4.76 8.80 8.93
CA TYR A 222 4.17 7.50 8.66
C TYR A 222 4.01 6.70 9.94
N VAL A 223 3.09 5.74 9.91
CA VAL A 223 2.86 4.77 10.99
C VAL A 223 3.21 3.36 10.48
N PRO A 224 3.66 2.44 11.36
CA PRO A 224 3.88 2.66 12.79
C PRO A 224 5.14 3.52 13.05
N THR A 225 5.05 4.42 14.03
CA THR A 225 6.23 5.05 14.65
C THR A 225 6.17 4.74 16.14
N ALA A 226 7.17 4.05 16.68
CA ALA A 226 7.18 3.60 18.07
C ALA A 226 8.48 3.98 18.77
N VAL A 227 8.36 4.53 19.97
CA VAL A 227 9.51 4.92 20.82
C VAL A 227 9.35 4.36 22.22
N ALA A 228 10.43 3.84 22.78
CA ALA A 228 10.51 3.55 24.20
C ALA A 228 10.81 4.85 24.96
N VAL A 229 10.13 5.08 26.07
CA VAL A 229 10.26 6.30 26.89
C VAL A 229 10.47 5.98 28.37
N ASP A 230 11.18 6.84 29.07
CA ASP A 230 11.32 6.76 30.53
C ASP A 230 10.09 7.35 31.27
N GLY A 231 10.09 7.26 32.60
CA GLY A 231 9.00 7.79 33.44
C GLY A 231 8.80 9.32 33.35
N ALA A 232 9.74 10.05 32.77
CA ALA A 232 9.65 11.48 32.52
C ALA A 232 9.32 11.81 31.05
N GLY A 233 8.99 10.78 30.25
CA GLY A 233 8.63 10.88 28.84
C GLY A 233 9.81 11.06 27.89
N ARG A 234 11.07 10.95 28.34
CA ARG A 234 12.24 11.07 27.45
C ARG A 234 12.39 9.82 26.60
N VAL A 235 12.64 10.00 25.31
CA VAL A 235 12.86 8.90 24.35
C VAL A 235 14.20 8.25 24.66
N ILE A 236 14.16 6.97 25.05
CA ILE A 236 15.34 6.15 25.36
C ILE A 236 15.78 5.31 24.16
N ALA A 237 14.84 4.92 23.30
CA ALA A 237 15.12 4.18 22.08
C ALA A 237 13.99 4.37 21.06
N ARG A 238 14.34 4.33 19.77
CA ARG A 238 13.37 4.22 18.68
C ARG A 238 13.22 2.77 18.30
N ILE A 239 11.99 2.28 18.33
CA ILE A 239 11.62 0.88 18.06
C ILE A 239 11.19 0.70 16.60
N ALA A 240 10.40 1.65 16.09
CA ALA A 240 9.94 1.70 14.72
C ALA A 240 9.81 3.16 14.26
N GLY A 241 9.94 3.42 12.97
CA GLY A 241 9.92 4.77 12.39
C GLY A 241 11.17 5.06 11.59
#